data_AF-A0A929XJG5-F1
#
_entry.id   AF-A0A929XJG5-F1
#
_cell.length_a   1.000
_cell.length_b   1.000
_cell.length_c   1.000
_cell.angle_alpha   90.00
_cell.angle_beta   90.00
_cell.angle_gamma   90.00
#
_symmetry.space_group_name_H-M   'P 1'
#
loop_
_entity.id
_entity.type
_entity.pdbx_description
1 polymer ?
#
loop_
_entity_poly.entity_id
_entity_poly.type
_entity_poly.pdbx_seq_one_letter_code
_entity_poly.pdbx_strand_id
1 'polypeptide(L)' 'TGTHDDLLDAADFVAAFQKRQGLYISCIEEIAFKKGFIDQEQLLKLAEPLMKTEYGKYLREVADGL' A
#
# COMPACT_ATOMS: atom_id res chain seq x y z
N THR A 1 3.04 -13.02 18.83
CA THR A 1 2.89 -14.04 17.76
C THR A 1 3.03 -15.42 18.39
N GLY A 2 1.96 -15.98 18.97
CA GLY A 2 2.05 -17.15 19.84
C GLY A 2 1.14 -18.34 19.50
N THR A 3 0.04 -18.14 18.79
CA THR A 3 -0.92 -19.22 18.46
C THR A 3 -1.54 -18.99 17.09
N HIS A 4 -1.98 -20.05 16.40
CA HIS A 4 -2.59 -19.94 15.07
C HIS A 4 -3.81 -19.00 15.03
N ASP A 5 -4.59 -18.94 16.11
CA ASP A 5 -5.72 -18.02 16.25
C ASP A 5 -5.29 -16.54 16.32
N ASP A 6 -4.21 -16.20 17.01
CA ASP A 6 -3.70 -14.82 17.09
C ASP A 6 -3.26 -14.28 15.72
N LEU A 7 -2.78 -15.16 14.83
CA LEU A 7 -2.42 -14.79 13.47
C LEU A 7 -3.65 -14.52 12.60
N LEU A 8 -4.73 -15.29 12.82
CA LEU A 8 -5.98 -15.12 12.09
C LEU A 8 -6.68 -13.82 12.53
N ASP A 9 -6.78 -13.58 13.84
CA ASP A 9 -7.36 -12.34 14.38
C ASP A 9 -6.54 -11.10 13.99
N ALA A 10 -5.21 -11.21 13.94
CA ALA A 10 -4.37 -10.11 13.45
C ALA A 10 -4.58 -9.84 11.95
N ALA A 11 -4.73 -10.89 11.14
CA ALA A 11 -5.02 -10.75 9.72
C ALA A 11 -6.40 -10.11 9.48
N ASP A 12 -7.41 -10.52 10.24
CA ASP A 12 -8.76 -9.97 10.15
C ASP A 12 -8.83 -8.52 10.66
N PHE A 13 -8.10 -8.18 11.72
CA PHE A 13 -7.99 -6.80 12.20
C PHE A 13 -7.33 -5.88 11.16
N VAL A 14 -6.24 -6.33 10.53
CA VAL A 14 -5.56 -5.60 9.46
C VAL A 14 -6.46 -5.46 8.24
N ALA A 15 -7.17 -6.51 7.84
CA ALA A 15 -8.11 -6.48 6.73
C ALA A 15 -9.29 -5.50 6.98
N ALA A 16 -9.84 -5.51 8.19
CA ALA A 16 -10.93 -4.62 8.59
C ALA A 16 -10.48 -3.15 8.63
N PHE A 17 -9.26 -2.87 9.10
CA PHE A 17 -8.70 -1.52 9.10
C PHE A 17 -8.38 -1.01 7.69
N GLN A 18 -7.75 -1.83 6.85
CA GLN A 18 -7.44 -1.46 5.46
C GLN A 18 -8.73 -1.14 4.67
N LYS A 19 -9.78 -1.96 4.85
CA LYS A 19 -11.06 -1.79 4.15
C LYS A 19 -11.85 -0.56 4.61
N ARG A 20 -11.58 -0.04 5.82
CA ARG A 20 -12.36 1.05 6.43
C ARG A 20 -11.67 2.41 6.37
N GLN A 21 -10.33 2.45 6.32
CA GLN A 21 -9.57 3.71 6.20
C GLN A 21 -8.91 3.90 4.83
N GLY A 22 -8.86 2.87 3.97
CA GLY A 22 -8.24 2.98 2.65
C GLY A 22 -6.72 3.24 2.68
N LEU A 23 -6.10 3.13 3.85
CA LEU A 23 -4.67 3.33 4.03
C LEU A 23 -3.95 1.98 4.00
N TYR A 24 -3.14 1.79 2.95
CA TYR A 24 -2.14 0.74 2.93
C TYR A 24 -1.03 1.08 3.93
N ILE A 25 -1.01 0.35 5.04
CA ILE A 25 0.07 0.47 6.03
C ILE A 25 1.33 -0.14 5.40
N SER A 26 2.39 0.66 5.28
CA SER A 26 3.74 0.30 4.79
C SER A 26 4.05 0.51 3.29
N CYS A 27 3.48 1.52 2.62
CA CYS A 27 3.95 1.97 1.31
C CYS A 27 5.28 2.74 1.43
N ILE A 28 6.41 2.05 1.30
CA ILE A 28 7.75 2.69 1.31
C ILE A 28 7.90 3.61 0.08
N GLU A 29 7.26 3.24 -1.03
CA GLU A 29 7.22 3.96 -2.29
C GLU A 29 6.49 5.31 -2.15
N GLU A 30 5.41 5.38 -1.37
CA GLU A 30 4.74 6.64 -1.05
C GLU A 30 5.66 7.55 -0.22
N ILE A 31 6.33 6.99 0.78
CA ILE A 31 7.28 7.74 1.61
C ILE A 31 8.45 8.24 0.76
N ALA A 32 8.94 7.41 -0.17
CA ALA A 32 10.01 7.76 -1.09
C ALA A 32 9.58 8.88 -2.04
N PHE A 33 8.36 8.83 -2.59
CA PHE A 33 7.80 9.86 -3.45
C PHE A 33 7.59 11.18 -2.68
N LYS A 34 6.97 11.12 -1.48
CA LYS A 34 6.77 12.30 -0.62
C LYS A 34 8.07 12.92 -0.11
N LYS A 35 9.15 12.14 0.04
CA LYS A 35 10.48 12.62 0.40
C LYS A 35 11.32 13.06 -0.80
N GLY A 36 10.84 12.88 -2.03
CA GLY A 36 11.57 13.20 -3.26
C GLY A 36 12.75 12.26 -3.55
N PHE A 37 12.74 11.04 -2.99
CA PHE A 37 13.72 10.00 -3.33
C PHE A 37 13.43 9.34 -4.68
N ILE A 38 12.16 9.33 -5.10
CA ILE A 38 11.73 8.83 -6.41
C ILE A 38 10.78 9.82 -7.08
N ASP A 39 10.85 9.89 -8.41
CA ASP A 39 9.97 10.72 -9.21
C ASP A 39 8.64 10.02 -9.53
N GLN A 40 7.63 10.81 -9.90
CA GLN A 40 6.30 10.32 -10.29
C GLN A 40 6.38 9.21 -11.36
N GLU A 41 7.28 9.36 -12.33
CA GLU A 41 7.48 8.40 -13.41
C GLU A 41 8.06 7.07 -12.91
N GLN A 42 8.92 7.11 -11.88
CA GLN A 42 9.46 5.91 -11.23
C GLN A 42 8.39 5.22 -10.39
N LEU A 43 7.55 5.98 -9.68
CA LEU A 43 6.40 5.45 -8.95
C LEU A 43 5.40 4.76 -9.89
N LEU A 44 5.12 5.35 -11.05
CA LEU A 44 4.24 4.76 -12.07
C LEU A 44 4.81 3.47 -12.68
N LYS A 45 6.13 3.40 -12.91
CA LYS A 45 6.80 2.17 -13.37
C LYS A 45 6.72 1.05 -12.34
N LEU A 46 6.79 1.38 -11.05
CA LEU A 46 6.60 0.41 -9.97
C LEU A 46 5.13 -0.02 -9.86
N ALA A 47 4.19 0.88 -10.12
CA ALA A 47 2.76 0.60 -10.12
C ALA A 47 2.32 -0.29 -11.29
N GLU A 48 2.92 -0.14 -12.49
CA GLU A 48 2.59 -0.89 -13.71
C GLU A 48 2.46 -2.41 -13.54
N PRO A 49 3.46 -3.13 -13.01
CA PRO A 49 3.37 -4.59 -12.80
C PRO A 49 2.35 -4.95 -11.71
N LEU A 50 2.05 -4.01 -10.82
CA LEU A 50 1.15 -4.18 -9.68
C LEU A 50 -0.27 -3.67 -9.95
N MET A 51 -0.58 -3.14 -11.14
CA MET A 51 -1.89 -2.59 -11.51
C MET A 51 -3.06 -3.60 -11.37
N LYS A 52 -2.75 -4.90 -11.37
CA LYS A 52 -3.74 -5.97 -11.14
C LYS A 52 -4.11 -6.14 -9.66
N THR A 53 -3.36 -5.53 -8.75
CA THR A 53 -3.62 -5.53 -7.32
C THR A 53 -4.11 -4.16 -6.89
N GLU A 54 -4.82 -4.13 -5.77
CA GLU A 54 -5.28 -2.88 -5.15
C GLU A 54 -4.09 -1.98 -4.73
N TYR A 55 -2.91 -2.58 -4.49
CA TYR A 55 -1.68 -1.83 -4.18
C TYR A 55 -1.15 -1.04 -5.39
N GLY A 56 -1.15 -1.61 -6.60
CA GLY A 56 -0.74 -0.86 -7.79
C GLY A 56 -1.71 0.26 -8.15
N LYS A 57 -3.01 0.07 -7.89
CA LYS A 57 -4.00 1.13 -8.01
C LYS A 57 -3.72 2.26 -7.02
N TYR A 58 -3.43 1.92 -5.76
CA TYR A 58 -3.05 2.88 -4.73
C TYR A 58 -1.78 3.67 -5.09
N LEU A 59 -0.72 3.01 -5.54
CA LEU A 59 0.51 3.69 -5.97
C LEU A 59 0.26 4.67 -7.12
N ARG A 60 -0.67 4.34 -8.02
CA ARG A 60 -1.06 5.22 -9.12
C ARG A 60 -1.88 6.42 -8.64
N GLU A 61 -2.81 6.23 -7.70
CA GLU A 61 -3.54 7.33 -7.06
C GLU A 61 -2.59 8.28 -6.31
N VAL A 62 -1.59 7.75 -5.61
CA VAL A 62 -0.53 8.55 -4.96
C VAL A 62 0.29 9.31 -6.00
N ALA A 63 0.61 8.69 -7.14
CA ALA A 63 1.30 9.38 -8.25
C ALA A 63 0.45 10.50 -8.85
N ASP A 64 -0.87 10.31 -8.98
CA ASP A 64 -1.82 11.31 -9.50
C ASP A 64 -2.15 12.43 -8.48
N GLY A 65 -1.69 12.32 -7.24
CA GLY A 65 -1.72 13.41 -6.25
C GLY A 65 -2.91 13.41 -5.30
N LEU A 66 -3.41 12.23 -4.91
CA LEU A 66 -4.43 12.06 -3.87
C LEU A 66 -3.95 12.49 -2.46
#